data_AF-Q8SR55-F1
#
_entry.id   AF-Q8SR55-F1
#
_cell.length_a   1.000
_cell.length_b   1.000
_cell.length_c   1.000
_cell.angle_alpha   90.00
_cell.angle_beta   90.00
_cell.angle_gamma   90.00
#
_symmetry.space_group_name_H-M   'P 1'
#
loop_
_entity.id
_entity.type
_entity.pdbx_description
1 polymer ?
#
loop_
_entity_poly.entity_id
_entity_poly.type
_entity_poly.pdbx_seq_one_letter_code
_entity_poly.pdbx_strand_id
1 'polypeptide(L)'
;MKLEPGTVEALYNSQANNPLYKNPVLQITSLGKLSVAIGDKQRYRVNLSDGVNYMKGIFSSELTPHFEKGLVSRYSLIRPGRFSVRSKDGSVYIYIQEIQAYEDCNVEIGKPVNISTGNASFSDNQASPGNQRHTNGVNQHRRAPDEEDKKRVKRDAEDEGEFTAINMLNPFHNKWAIKGRVVMKSDIRRFTNQKGEGKVFNFEVSDGTAQVKIICFSDCVDIFFPIVEVGKVYTIAKGTVKMANKQYSTNPFDYEIILDKSSEVHRAADDGSPKYFFNFVKISDLTLGNAYCDTIGVVKEVYAPSTVMVRSTQSELLKRDAVLVDDGGSVRLTLWGPKAELEIESGMVLALKSIKVSEFNGISISTTGGSQVVTNPDIAEAHELEGWYQSIGKDMQVTLPRREEKRRLIQEVKESDLTYSTVQGTVMFLKEDGLWYTSCKGEGCNKKVVMEDGGCYRCERCNMTYEDCDYRYMVTMHLGDFSGQMWVSLFDEVATSFFGISAREMKVMSEEAPGELQALIRRMYFRECLFRIKSKQDSYNDEIRMRYSGLSVENLDILKESKRLLGVIEKM
;
A
#
# COMPACT_ATOMS: atom_id res chain seq x y z
N MET A 1 -26.71 -40.98 -1.91
CA MET A 1 -25.32 -40.67 -2.35
C MET A 1 -24.53 -40.22 -1.13
N LYS A 2 -23.21 -40.47 -1.07
CA LYS A 2 -22.38 -40.09 0.09
C LYS A 2 -21.14 -39.32 -0.39
N LEU A 3 -20.83 -38.22 0.29
CA LEU A 3 -19.59 -37.47 0.07
C LEU A 3 -18.40 -38.22 0.67
N GLU A 4 -17.29 -38.21 -0.05
CA GLU A 4 -16.03 -38.80 0.39
C GLU A 4 -14.94 -37.72 0.43
N PRO A 5 -14.44 -37.35 1.62
CA PRO A 5 -13.38 -36.35 1.76
C PRO A 5 -12.15 -36.72 0.92
N GLY A 6 -11.56 -35.73 0.23
CA GLY A 6 -10.43 -35.93 -0.69
C GLY A 6 -10.85 -36.08 -2.15
N THR A 7 -12.15 -36.13 -2.43
CA THR A 7 -12.69 -36.13 -3.81
C THR A 7 -12.36 -34.84 -4.54
N VAL A 8 -12.48 -33.68 -3.88
CA VAL A 8 -12.14 -32.39 -4.49
C VAL A 8 -10.64 -32.29 -4.77
N GLU A 9 -9.80 -32.86 -3.90
CA GLU A 9 -8.34 -32.90 -4.10
C GLU A 9 -7.92 -33.80 -5.25
N ALA A 10 -8.51 -34.99 -5.36
CA ALA A 10 -8.28 -35.89 -6.47
C ALA A 10 -8.63 -35.22 -7.81
N LEU A 11 -9.76 -34.49 -7.87
CA LEU A 11 -10.20 -33.73 -9.02
C LEU A 11 -9.27 -32.55 -9.33
N TYR A 12 -8.94 -31.73 -8.34
CA TYR A 12 -8.09 -30.55 -8.50
C TYR A 12 -6.70 -30.91 -9.03
N ASN A 13 -6.11 -31.98 -8.51
CA ASN A 13 -4.79 -32.49 -8.92
C ASN A 13 -4.83 -33.41 -10.15
N SER A 14 -5.99 -33.57 -10.80
CA SER A 14 -6.18 -34.40 -12.01
C SER A 14 -5.70 -35.86 -11.86
N GLN A 15 -5.94 -36.47 -10.69
CA GLN A 15 -5.49 -37.82 -10.35
C GLN A 15 -6.36 -38.90 -11.04
N ALA A 16 -6.23 -39.07 -12.36
CA ALA A 16 -7.10 -39.93 -13.18
C ALA A 16 -7.20 -41.41 -12.72
N ASN A 17 -6.18 -41.91 -11.99
CA ASN A 17 -6.15 -43.26 -11.47
C ASN A 17 -6.83 -43.43 -10.11
N ASN A 18 -7.16 -42.33 -9.41
CA ASN A 18 -7.79 -42.35 -8.10
C ASN A 18 -9.28 -42.76 -8.22
N PRO A 19 -9.79 -43.72 -7.42
CA PRO A 19 -11.21 -44.08 -7.41
C PRO A 19 -12.14 -42.88 -7.20
N LEU A 20 -11.74 -41.91 -6.37
CA LEU A 20 -12.48 -40.67 -6.10
C LEU A 20 -12.54 -39.73 -7.31
N TYR A 21 -11.53 -39.79 -8.19
CA TYR A 21 -11.57 -39.08 -9.47
C TYR A 21 -12.51 -39.79 -10.46
N LYS A 22 -12.57 -41.12 -10.46
CA LYS A 22 -13.38 -41.88 -11.43
C LYS A 22 -14.88 -41.81 -11.14
N ASN A 23 -15.26 -41.77 -9.86
CA ASN A 23 -16.67 -41.76 -9.44
C ASN A 23 -16.93 -40.66 -8.39
N PRO A 24 -16.73 -39.37 -8.74
CA PRO A 24 -16.86 -38.30 -7.76
C PRO A 24 -18.32 -38.12 -7.33
N VAL A 25 -18.52 -37.89 -6.04
CA VAL A 25 -19.80 -37.40 -5.49
C VAL A 25 -19.52 -36.05 -4.85
N LEU A 26 -20.23 -35.02 -5.30
CA LEU A 26 -20.01 -33.64 -4.88
C LEU A 26 -21.32 -32.99 -4.50
N GLN A 27 -21.29 -32.07 -3.54
CA GLN A 27 -22.42 -31.23 -3.18
C GLN A 27 -22.30 -29.85 -3.83
N ILE A 28 -23.40 -29.34 -4.38
CA ILE A 28 -23.49 -27.95 -4.84
C ILE A 28 -23.68 -27.04 -3.63
N THR A 29 -22.68 -26.23 -3.26
CA THR A 29 -22.77 -25.33 -2.10
C THR A 29 -23.12 -23.89 -2.48
N SER A 30 -22.87 -23.49 -3.75
CA SER A 30 -23.31 -22.22 -4.31
C SER A 30 -23.80 -22.40 -5.75
N LEU A 31 -24.73 -21.54 -6.18
CA LEU A 31 -25.30 -21.59 -7.52
C LEU A 31 -25.40 -20.16 -8.08
N GLY A 32 -24.76 -19.91 -9.22
CA GLY A 32 -24.81 -18.62 -9.90
C GLY A 32 -24.98 -18.76 -11.41
N LYS A 33 -25.71 -17.83 -12.03
CA LYS A 33 -25.84 -17.76 -13.49
C LYS A 33 -24.64 -17.02 -14.08
N LEU A 34 -24.02 -17.56 -15.14
CA LEU A 34 -22.98 -16.84 -15.89
C LEU A 34 -23.63 -15.84 -16.84
N SER A 35 -23.26 -14.56 -16.73
CA SER A 35 -23.67 -13.49 -17.66
C SER A 35 -22.61 -13.33 -18.76
N VAL A 36 -22.57 -14.24 -19.72
CA VAL A 36 -21.73 -14.05 -20.92
C VAL A 36 -22.57 -14.36 -22.17
N ALA A 37 -22.80 -13.32 -22.97
CA ALA A 37 -23.46 -13.39 -24.28
C ALA A 37 -22.50 -13.98 -25.32
N ILE A 38 -22.40 -15.30 -25.38
CA ILE A 38 -21.89 -16.02 -26.56
C ILE A 38 -22.84 -17.18 -26.82
N GLY A 39 -23.79 -16.95 -27.73
CA GLY A 39 -24.74 -17.95 -28.26
C GLY A 39 -25.77 -18.44 -27.25
N ASP A 40 -26.86 -17.69 -27.07
CA ASP A 40 -28.23 -18.04 -26.59
C ASP A 40 -28.45 -19.13 -25.52
N LYS A 41 -27.42 -19.60 -24.82
CA LYS A 41 -27.49 -20.73 -23.89
C LYS A 41 -26.93 -20.35 -22.53
N GLN A 42 -27.83 -20.16 -21.57
CA GLN A 42 -27.52 -19.87 -20.18
C GLN A 42 -26.71 -21.01 -19.55
N ARG A 43 -25.64 -20.69 -18.80
CA ARG A 43 -24.82 -21.66 -18.07
C ARG A 43 -24.74 -21.32 -16.59
N TYR A 44 -24.53 -22.33 -15.75
CA TYR A 44 -24.42 -22.18 -14.30
C TYR A 44 -22.97 -22.37 -13.83
N ARG A 45 -22.49 -21.44 -13.00
CA ARG A 45 -21.32 -21.62 -12.15
C ARG A 45 -21.75 -22.11 -10.78
N VAL A 46 -20.94 -22.99 -10.20
CA VAL A 46 -21.19 -23.56 -8.88
C VAL A 46 -19.90 -23.68 -8.07
N ASN A 47 -20.04 -23.78 -6.76
CA ASN A 47 -19.02 -24.38 -5.90
C ASN A 47 -19.42 -25.83 -5.63
N LEU A 48 -18.48 -26.76 -5.80
CA LEU A 48 -18.68 -28.20 -5.63
C LEU A 48 -17.81 -28.71 -4.50
N SER A 49 -18.44 -29.31 -3.49
CA SER A 49 -17.78 -29.71 -2.25
C SER A 49 -17.80 -31.22 -2.00
N ASP A 50 -16.76 -31.74 -1.36
CA ASP A 50 -16.70 -33.09 -0.78
C ASP A 50 -16.97 -33.12 0.75
N GLY A 51 -17.42 -32.00 1.32
CA GLY A 51 -17.67 -31.82 2.75
C GLY A 51 -16.50 -31.27 3.57
N VAL A 52 -15.29 -31.24 3.00
CA VAL A 52 -14.09 -30.65 3.63
C VAL A 52 -13.49 -29.56 2.77
N ASN A 53 -13.41 -29.81 1.46
CA ASN A 53 -12.92 -28.87 0.47
C ASN A 53 -14.02 -28.57 -0.55
N TYR A 54 -13.89 -27.46 -1.26
CA TYR A 54 -14.66 -27.19 -2.48
C TYR A 54 -13.80 -26.61 -3.59
N MET A 55 -14.20 -26.85 -4.83
CA MET A 55 -13.63 -26.25 -6.03
C MET A 55 -14.72 -25.62 -6.90
N LYS A 56 -14.32 -24.73 -7.80
CA LYS A 56 -15.25 -24.11 -8.75
C LYS A 56 -15.66 -25.11 -9.83
N GLY A 57 -16.93 -25.09 -10.20
CA GLY A 57 -17.51 -25.91 -11.25
C GLY A 57 -18.34 -25.11 -12.24
N ILE A 58 -18.41 -25.58 -13.48
CA ILE A 58 -19.28 -25.04 -14.53
C ILE A 58 -20.02 -26.19 -15.20
N PHE A 59 -21.32 -26.05 -15.36
CA PHE A 59 -22.12 -27.01 -16.12
C PHE A 59 -22.21 -26.64 -17.60
N SER A 60 -22.24 -27.65 -18.46
CA SER A 60 -22.62 -27.52 -19.87
C SER A 60 -24.02 -26.91 -19.98
N SER A 61 -24.24 -26.12 -21.03
CA SER A 61 -25.56 -25.57 -21.36
C SER A 61 -26.63 -26.65 -21.62
N GLU A 62 -26.21 -27.89 -21.89
CA GLU A 62 -27.12 -29.04 -22.03
C GLU A 62 -27.78 -29.43 -20.71
N LEU A 63 -27.17 -29.07 -19.58
CA LEU A 63 -27.67 -29.36 -18.23
C LEU A 63 -28.50 -28.22 -17.63
N THR A 64 -28.61 -27.07 -18.30
CA THR A 64 -29.43 -25.93 -17.87
C THR A 64 -30.88 -26.31 -17.52
N PRO A 65 -31.57 -27.18 -18.28
CA PRO A 65 -32.92 -27.61 -17.93
C PRO A 65 -33.04 -28.33 -16.57
N HIS A 66 -31.96 -28.93 -16.06
CA HIS A 66 -31.97 -29.59 -14.74
C HIS A 66 -32.09 -28.57 -13.59
N PHE A 67 -31.50 -27.39 -13.76
CA PHE A 67 -31.61 -26.29 -12.80
C PHE A 67 -32.94 -25.54 -12.94
N GLU A 68 -33.39 -25.30 -14.17
CA GLU A 68 -34.64 -24.57 -14.43
C GLU A 68 -35.90 -25.35 -14.02
N LYS A 69 -35.87 -26.68 -14.18
CA LYS A 69 -36.94 -27.57 -13.71
C LYS A 69 -36.84 -27.91 -12.22
N GLY A 70 -35.84 -27.38 -11.51
CA GLY A 70 -35.62 -27.62 -10.08
C GLY A 70 -35.22 -29.06 -9.73
N LEU A 71 -34.72 -29.85 -10.69
CA LEU A 71 -34.24 -31.21 -10.45
C LEU A 71 -32.91 -31.21 -9.68
N VAL A 72 -32.08 -30.19 -9.91
CA VAL A 72 -30.81 -29.96 -9.21
C VAL A 72 -30.80 -28.52 -8.72
N SER A 73 -30.55 -28.34 -7.43
CA SER A 73 -30.60 -27.05 -6.72
C SER A 73 -29.36 -26.89 -5.82
N ARG A 74 -29.29 -25.78 -5.08
CA ARG A 74 -28.31 -25.63 -4.01
C ARG A 74 -28.52 -26.73 -2.97
N TYR A 75 -27.42 -27.27 -2.47
CA TYR A 75 -27.32 -28.41 -1.55
C TYR A 75 -27.67 -29.77 -2.14
N SER A 76 -27.98 -29.85 -3.44
CA SER A 76 -28.08 -31.14 -4.13
C SER A 76 -26.71 -31.83 -4.19
N LEU A 77 -26.69 -33.13 -3.90
CA LEU A 77 -25.60 -34.04 -4.24
C LEU A 77 -25.72 -34.41 -5.70
N ILE A 78 -24.58 -34.46 -6.38
CA ILE A 78 -24.48 -34.91 -7.76
C ILE A 78 -23.38 -35.94 -7.90
N ARG A 79 -23.61 -36.89 -8.82
CA ARG A 79 -22.57 -37.73 -9.41
C ARG A 79 -22.37 -37.29 -10.85
N PRO A 80 -21.28 -36.56 -11.17
CA PRO A 80 -20.92 -36.25 -12.54
C PRO A 80 -20.71 -37.53 -13.37
N GLY A 81 -21.26 -37.56 -14.58
CA GLY A 81 -20.98 -38.62 -15.55
C GLY A 81 -19.77 -38.27 -16.39
N ARG A 82 -20.00 -37.52 -17.46
CA ARG A 82 -18.95 -36.95 -18.29
C ARG A 82 -18.54 -35.58 -17.77
N PHE A 83 -17.27 -35.44 -17.40
CA PHE A 83 -16.69 -34.17 -16.96
C PHE A 83 -15.22 -34.05 -17.40
N SER A 84 -14.67 -32.84 -17.33
CA SER A 84 -13.25 -32.55 -17.56
C SER A 84 -12.76 -31.52 -16.56
N VAL A 85 -11.56 -31.68 -16.00
CA VAL A 85 -10.91 -30.66 -15.17
C VAL A 85 -10.07 -29.76 -16.09
N ARG A 86 -10.24 -28.44 -15.96
CA ARG A 86 -9.60 -27.44 -16.82
C ARG A 86 -8.94 -26.37 -15.96
N SER A 87 -7.93 -25.70 -16.51
CA SER A 87 -7.27 -24.55 -15.90
C SER A 87 -7.40 -23.34 -16.80
N LYS A 88 -7.72 -22.17 -16.23
CA LYS A 88 -7.70 -20.87 -16.92
C LYS A 88 -7.23 -19.80 -15.94
N ASP A 89 -6.28 -18.97 -16.37
CA ASP A 89 -5.72 -17.86 -15.58
C ASP A 89 -5.21 -18.33 -14.18
N GLY A 90 -4.57 -19.50 -14.13
CA GLY A 90 -4.07 -20.11 -12.89
C GLY A 90 -5.13 -20.72 -11.97
N SER A 91 -6.42 -20.60 -12.29
CA SER A 91 -7.52 -21.19 -11.53
C SER A 91 -8.00 -22.51 -12.15
N VAL A 92 -7.97 -23.59 -11.38
CA VAL A 92 -8.48 -24.92 -11.78
C VAL A 92 -9.98 -25.02 -11.47
N TYR A 93 -10.77 -25.55 -12.41
CA TYR A 93 -12.20 -25.77 -12.26
C TYR A 93 -12.66 -27.04 -12.97
N ILE A 94 -13.77 -27.62 -12.52
CA ILE A 94 -14.40 -28.79 -13.14
C ILE A 94 -15.50 -28.34 -14.12
N TYR A 95 -15.47 -28.86 -15.34
CA TYR A 95 -16.50 -28.66 -16.35
C TYR A 95 -17.33 -29.95 -16.50
N ILE A 96 -18.60 -29.90 -16.08
CA ILE A 96 -19.50 -31.06 -16.06
C ILE A 96 -20.43 -31.02 -17.27
N GLN A 97 -20.44 -32.08 -18.06
CA GLN A 97 -21.25 -32.21 -19.27
C GLN A 97 -22.46 -33.11 -19.08
N GLU A 98 -22.42 -34.02 -18.11
CA GLU A 98 -23.50 -34.97 -17.83
C GLU A 98 -23.57 -35.26 -16.33
N ILE A 99 -24.78 -35.47 -15.80
CA ILE A 99 -25.04 -35.86 -14.42
C ILE A 99 -25.64 -37.28 -14.45
N GLN A 100 -24.97 -38.25 -13.82
CA GLN A 100 -25.46 -39.63 -13.75
C GLN A 100 -26.54 -39.82 -12.68
N ALA A 101 -26.41 -39.12 -11.55
CA ALA A 101 -27.36 -39.17 -10.46
C ALA A 101 -27.34 -37.84 -9.68
N TYR A 102 -28.48 -37.48 -9.11
CA TYR A 102 -28.61 -36.34 -8.20
C TYR A 102 -29.60 -36.65 -7.08
N GLU A 103 -29.43 -36.01 -5.92
CA GLU A 103 -30.23 -36.21 -4.72
C GLU A 103 -30.24 -34.91 -3.92
N ASP A 104 -31.42 -34.43 -3.56
CA ASP A 104 -31.55 -33.19 -2.80
C ASP A 104 -31.34 -33.46 -1.30
N CYS A 105 -30.41 -32.72 -0.70
CA CYS A 105 -30.10 -32.82 0.72
C CYS A 105 -30.62 -31.62 1.54
N ASN A 106 -30.99 -30.50 0.90
CA ASN A 106 -31.47 -29.26 1.53
C ASN A 106 -30.60 -28.65 2.66
N VAL A 107 -29.48 -29.26 3.03
CA VAL A 107 -28.53 -28.78 4.05
C VAL A 107 -27.11 -28.87 3.51
N GLU A 108 -26.26 -27.90 3.87
CA GLU A 108 -24.83 -27.98 3.58
C GLU A 108 -24.19 -29.07 4.43
N ILE A 109 -23.45 -29.98 3.79
CA ILE A 109 -22.75 -31.07 4.47
C ILE A 109 -21.31 -30.63 4.71
N GLY A 110 -20.93 -30.52 5.99
CA GLY A 110 -19.58 -30.14 6.40
C GLY A 110 -19.35 -28.62 6.47
N LYS A 111 -18.08 -28.22 6.56
CA LYS A 111 -17.65 -26.80 6.54
C LYS A 111 -16.56 -26.61 5.48
N PRO A 112 -16.92 -26.69 4.19
CA PRO A 112 -15.91 -26.81 3.17
C PRO A 112 -15.16 -25.51 2.94
N VAL A 113 -13.83 -25.63 2.82
CA VAL A 113 -12.94 -24.52 2.46
C VAL A 113 -12.45 -24.65 1.02
N ASN A 114 -12.10 -23.54 0.40
CA ASN A 114 -11.66 -23.55 -0.99
C ASN A 114 -10.32 -24.28 -1.10
N ILE A 115 -10.21 -25.26 -1.99
CA ILE A 115 -8.98 -26.04 -2.10
C ILE A 115 -7.74 -25.22 -2.50
N SER A 116 -7.91 -24.09 -3.20
CA SER A 116 -6.78 -23.24 -3.61
C SER A 116 -6.52 -22.06 -2.68
N THR A 117 -7.54 -21.55 -1.98
CA THR A 117 -7.42 -20.31 -1.17
C THR A 117 -7.72 -20.48 0.32
N GLY A 118 -8.24 -21.62 0.77
CA GLY A 118 -8.65 -21.85 2.16
C GLY A 118 -9.89 -21.09 2.63
N ASN A 119 -10.53 -20.30 1.75
CA ASN A 119 -11.72 -19.51 2.11
C ASN A 119 -12.94 -20.41 2.34
N ALA A 120 -13.78 -20.12 3.34
CA ALA A 120 -15.02 -20.87 3.58
C ALA A 120 -16.04 -20.71 2.43
N SER A 121 -16.82 -21.75 2.18
CA SER A 121 -17.86 -21.80 1.14
C SER A 121 -19.12 -21.00 1.46
N PHE A 122 -19.02 -19.71 1.79
CA PHE A 122 -20.20 -18.88 1.98
C PHE A 122 -20.36 -17.85 0.86
N SER A 123 -21.28 -18.14 -0.05
CA SER A 123 -21.93 -17.14 -0.88
C SER A 123 -23.34 -17.61 -1.22
N ASP A 124 -24.34 -16.74 -1.01
CA ASP A 124 -25.34 -16.61 -2.06
C ASP A 124 -25.93 -15.22 -2.16
N ASN A 125 -26.10 -14.85 -3.42
CA ASN A 125 -26.91 -13.78 -3.93
C ASN A 125 -28.19 -14.42 -4.51
N GLN A 126 -29.33 -13.94 -4.01
CA GLN A 126 -30.64 -13.80 -4.67
C GLN A 126 -31.73 -14.90 -4.65
N ALA A 127 -32.90 -14.41 -4.18
CA ALA A 127 -34.27 -14.48 -4.72
C ALA A 127 -35.23 -15.58 -4.20
N SER A 128 -36.19 -15.11 -3.39
CA SER A 128 -37.43 -15.80 -2.98
C SER A 128 -38.39 -16.03 -4.17
N PRO A 129 -39.33 -16.98 -4.03
CA PRO A 129 -40.71 -16.54 -3.92
C PRO A 129 -41.57 -17.35 -2.91
N GLY A 130 -42.41 -16.63 -2.18
CA GLY A 130 -43.82 -17.03 -2.00
C GLY A 130 -44.20 -18.14 -1.01
N ASN A 131 -44.81 -17.67 0.08
CA ASN A 131 -46.17 -18.02 0.53
C ASN A 131 -46.44 -19.20 1.49
N GLN A 132 -47.39 -18.93 2.39
CA GLN A 132 -48.32 -19.86 3.09
C GLN A 132 -47.74 -20.69 4.25
N ARG A 133 -48.13 -20.37 5.50
CA ARG A 133 -49.32 -20.88 6.23
C ARG A 133 -49.28 -22.38 6.48
N HIS A 134 -49.14 -22.77 7.75
CA HIS A 134 -50.03 -23.70 8.48
C HIS A 134 -49.57 -23.77 9.96
N THR A 135 -50.32 -23.15 10.89
CA THR A 135 -51.35 -23.73 11.79
C THR A 135 -50.83 -24.70 12.86
N ASN A 136 -51.00 -24.29 14.12
CA ASN A 136 -51.70 -25.00 15.22
C ASN A 136 -51.46 -24.13 16.49
N GLY A 137 -52.45 -23.48 17.11
CA GLY A 137 -53.51 -24.06 17.95
C GLY A 137 -52.91 -24.43 19.32
N VAL A 138 -53.33 -23.95 20.51
CA VAL A 138 -54.69 -23.72 21.03
C VAL A 138 -54.60 -23.04 22.44
N ASN A 139 -55.53 -22.11 22.75
CA ASN A 139 -56.13 -21.68 24.05
C ASN A 139 -55.27 -21.00 25.16
N GLN A 140 -55.75 -20.07 26.00
CA GLN A 140 -57.12 -19.65 26.37
C GLN A 140 -57.18 -18.26 27.07
N HIS A 141 -58.23 -17.48 26.75
CA HIS A 141 -59.05 -16.52 27.53
C HIS A 141 -58.48 -15.61 28.65
N ARG A 142 -58.76 -14.28 28.58
CA ARG A 142 -59.93 -13.57 29.19
C ARG A 142 -59.94 -12.05 28.81
N ARG A 143 -61.13 -11.42 28.84
CA ARG A 143 -61.51 -10.08 28.31
C ARG A 143 -61.41 -8.93 29.35
N ALA A 144 -60.94 -7.76 28.88
CA ALA A 144 -61.40 -6.34 28.99
C ALA A 144 -61.73 -5.66 30.36
N PRO A 145 -61.82 -4.31 30.48
CA PRO A 145 -61.52 -3.19 29.54
C PRO A 145 -60.67 -2.01 30.14
N ASP A 146 -60.24 -1.12 29.24
CA ASP A 146 -60.04 0.34 29.31
C ASP A 146 -59.44 1.02 30.57
N GLU A 147 -58.28 1.68 30.39
CA GLU A 147 -58.08 3.08 30.81
C GLU A 147 -56.87 3.69 30.09
N GLU A 148 -57.16 4.41 29.00
CA GLU A 148 -56.30 5.44 28.42
C GLU A 148 -56.34 6.67 29.34
N ASP A 149 -55.33 6.91 30.21
CA ASP A 149 -54.96 8.29 30.57
C ASP A 149 -53.66 8.50 31.36
N LYS A 150 -52.57 7.75 31.08
CA LYS A 150 -51.25 8.03 31.69
C LYS A 150 -50.05 8.02 30.72
N LYS A 151 -50.30 8.15 29.42
CA LYS A 151 -49.24 8.33 28.39
C LYS A 151 -49.11 9.81 28.02
N ARG A 152 -48.39 10.62 28.82
CA ARG A 152 -47.81 11.85 28.25
C ARG A 152 -46.57 12.48 28.90
N VAL A 153 -45.97 11.93 29.97
CA VAL A 153 -44.75 12.56 30.56
C VAL A 153 -43.64 11.56 30.97
N LYS A 154 -43.61 10.36 30.40
CA LYS A 154 -42.47 9.42 30.53
C LYS A 154 -42.21 8.70 29.21
N ARG A 155 -41.65 9.42 28.23
CA ARG A 155 -41.24 8.87 26.93
C ARG A 155 -39.91 9.43 26.43
N ASP A 156 -39.06 9.91 27.34
CA ASP A 156 -37.71 10.42 26.99
C ASP A 156 -36.58 9.63 27.67
N ALA A 157 -36.86 8.43 28.19
CA ALA A 157 -35.85 7.49 28.62
C ALA A 157 -36.37 6.08 28.39
N GLU A 158 -35.58 5.22 27.75
CA GLU A 158 -35.86 3.83 27.37
C GLU A 158 -36.68 3.64 26.09
N ASP A 159 -36.07 4.00 24.96
CA ASP A 159 -36.20 3.22 23.73
C ASP A 159 -34.75 2.95 23.24
N GLU A 160 -34.03 2.08 23.96
CA GLU A 160 -32.86 1.41 23.36
C GLU A 160 -33.41 0.43 22.31
N GLY A 161 -33.80 0.99 21.16
CA GLY A 161 -34.02 0.21 19.96
C GLY A 161 -32.76 -0.60 19.70
N GLU A 162 -32.91 -1.92 19.56
CA GLU A 162 -31.84 -2.87 19.36
C GLU A 162 -30.97 -2.44 18.15
N PHE A 163 -29.84 -1.78 18.42
CA PHE A 163 -28.93 -1.31 17.39
C PHE A 163 -28.22 -2.51 16.77
N THR A 164 -28.20 -2.57 15.45
CA THR A 164 -27.48 -3.60 14.69
C THR A 164 -26.00 -3.22 14.63
N ALA A 165 -25.12 -4.13 15.01
CA ALA A 165 -23.68 -3.93 14.81
C ALA A 165 -23.37 -3.81 13.31
N ILE A 166 -22.44 -2.93 12.95
CA ILE A 166 -22.10 -2.62 11.57
C ILE A 166 -21.63 -3.88 10.83
N ASN A 167 -20.88 -4.76 11.48
CA ASN A 167 -20.40 -6.02 10.89
C ASN A 167 -21.53 -7.01 10.52
N MET A 168 -22.73 -6.86 11.09
CA MET A 168 -23.90 -7.70 10.81
C MET A 168 -24.83 -7.10 9.73
N LEU A 169 -24.53 -5.88 9.25
CA LEU A 169 -25.32 -5.27 8.18
C LEU A 169 -25.27 -6.13 6.92
N ASN A 170 -26.44 -6.34 6.32
CA ASN A 170 -26.57 -7.03 5.05
C ASN A 170 -27.68 -6.37 4.19
N PRO A 171 -27.61 -6.49 2.85
CA PRO A 171 -28.61 -5.91 1.94
C PRO A 171 -30.03 -6.49 2.08
N PHE A 172 -30.21 -7.61 2.77
CA PHE A 172 -31.49 -8.31 2.89
C PHE A 172 -32.29 -7.90 4.13
N HIS A 173 -31.64 -7.21 5.09
CA HIS A 173 -32.28 -6.68 6.29
C HIS A 173 -32.70 -5.23 6.03
N ASN A 174 -33.98 -5.00 5.78
CA ASN A 174 -34.52 -3.66 5.50
C ASN A 174 -34.78 -2.82 6.76
N LYS A 175 -34.85 -3.45 7.93
CA LYS A 175 -35.02 -2.77 9.22
C LYS A 175 -33.71 -2.88 9.99
N TRP A 176 -32.92 -1.82 9.93
CA TRP A 176 -31.67 -1.69 10.66
C TRP A 176 -31.56 -0.27 11.23
N ALA A 177 -30.90 -0.17 12.38
CA ALA A 177 -30.45 1.07 12.96
C ALA A 177 -29.05 0.82 13.49
N ILE A 178 -28.09 1.66 13.13
CA ILE A 178 -26.71 1.58 13.62
C ILE A 178 -26.41 2.79 14.49
N LYS A 179 -25.52 2.62 15.45
CA LYS A 179 -24.97 3.70 16.25
C LYS A 179 -23.46 3.65 16.11
N GLY A 180 -22.84 4.79 15.76
CA GLY A 180 -21.40 4.83 15.62
C GLY A 180 -20.83 6.23 15.48
N ARG A 181 -19.51 6.34 15.63
CA ARG A 181 -18.74 7.57 15.51
C ARG A 181 -18.38 7.83 14.06
N VAL A 182 -18.56 9.07 13.60
CA VAL A 182 -18.11 9.49 12.26
C VAL A 182 -16.60 9.65 12.29
N VAL A 183 -15.89 8.86 11.50
CA VAL A 183 -14.42 8.82 11.45
C VAL A 183 -13.84 9.54 10.24
N MET A 184 -14.62 9.68 9.16
CA MET A 184 -14.21 10.43 7.97
C MET A 184 -15.44 11.11 7.36
N LYS A 185 -15.25 12.31 6.80
CA LYS A 185 -16.25 13.03 6.02
C LYS A 185 -15.57 13.60 4.77
N SER A 186 -16.11 13.32 3.59
CA SER A 186 -15.61 13.86 2.33
C SER A 186 -16.18 15.25 2.05
N ASP A 187 -15.47 16.02 1.24
CA ASP A 187 -16.03 17.22 0.62
C ASP A 187 -17.18 16.87 -0.34
N ILE A 188 -17.98 17.89 -0.67
CA ILE A 188 -19.05 17.78 -1.66
C ILE A 188 -18.42 17.75 -3.05
N ARG A 189 -18.63 16.64 -3.77
CA ARG A 189 -18.24 16.49 -5.17
C ARG A 189 -19.45 16.68 -6.08
N ARG A 190 -19.26 17.37 -7.20
CA ARG A 190 -20.29 17.55 -8.24
C ARG A 190 -20.03 16.57 -9.38
N PHE A 191 -21.10 16.06 -9.98
CA PHE A 191 -21.03 15.17 -11.13
C PHE A 191 -22.17 15.49 -12.09
N THR A 192 -21.99 15.15 -13.37
CA THR A 192 -23.04 15.30 -14.38
C THR A 192 -23.31 13.94 -14.98
N ASN A 193 -24.58 13.55 -15.06
CA ASN A 193 -25.00 12.29 -15.68
C ASN A 193 -26.14 12.55 -16.67
N GLN A 194 -26.64 11.47 -17.30
CA GLN A 194 -27.75 11.55 -18.28
C GLN A 194 -29.05 12.15 -17.70
N LYS A 195 -29.19 12.22 -16.36
CA LYS A 195 -30.35 12.79 -15.66
C LYS A 195 -30.10 14.21 -15.14
N GLY A 196 -28.93 14.80 -15.40
CA GLY A 196 -28.59 16.18 -15.03
C GLY A 196 -27.35 16.30 -14.14
N GLU A 197 -27.16 17.50 -13.59
CA GLU A 197 -26.12 17.77 -12.59
C GLU A 197 -26.56 17.29 -11.20
N GLY A 198 -25.64 16.65 -10.49
CA GLY A 198 -25.82 16.14 -9.15
C GLY A 198 -24.64 16.48 -8.25
N LYS A 199 -24.85 16.33 -6.95
CA LYS A 199 -23.80 16.44 -5.94
C LYS A 199 -23.81 15.19 -5.06
N VAL A 200 -22.65 14.84 -4.54
CA VAL A 200 -22.46 13.68 -3.68
C VAL A 200 -21.45 14.02 -2.60
N PHE A 201 -21.75 13.61 -1.37
CA PHE A 201 -20.73 13.50 -0.34
C PHE A 201 -20.87 12.12 0.31
N ASN A 202 -19.79 11.66 0.92
CA ASN A 202 -19.76 10.43 1.66
C ASN A 202 -19.05 10.65 2.99
N PHE A 203 -19.40 9.84 3.97
CA PHE A 203 -18.76 9.82 5.28
C PHE A 203 -18.69 8.38 5.76
N GLU A 204 -17.81 8.11 6.71
CA GLU A 204 -17.58 6.77 7.25
C GLU A 204 -17.91 6.77 8.74
N VAL A 205 -18.61 5.73 9.18
CA VAL A 205 -19.04 5.55 10.57
C VAL A 205 -18.47 4.23 11.09
N SER A 206 -17.99 4.24 12.32
CA SER A 206 -17.52 3.04 13.02
C SER A 206 -18.19 2.87 14.38
N ASP A 207 -18.49 1.63 14.73
CA ASP A 207 -19.05 1.21 16.02
C ASP A 207 -18.05 0.39 16.85
N GLY A 208 -16.80 0.30 16.40
CA GLY A 208 -15.77 -0.56 16.99
C GLY A 208 -15.77 -2.01 16.48
N THR A 209 -16.82 -2.47 15.78
CA THR A 209 -16.85 -3.81 15.15
C THR A 209 -16.45 -3.76 13.68
N ALA A 210 -16.90 -2.72 12.97
CA ALA A 210 -16.57 -2.47 11.59
C ALA A 210 -16.64 -0.97 11.28
N GLN A 211 -16.28 -0.62 10.05
CA GLN A 211 -16.40 0.73 9.53
C GLN A 211 -17.23 0.66 8.25
N VAL A 212 -18.33 1.39 8.17
CA VAL A 212 -19.18 1.43 6.97
C VAL A 212 -19.13 2.80 6.32
N LYS A 213 -19.10 2.81 4.99
CA LYS A 213 -19.19 4.02 4.20
C LYS A 213 -20.63 4.34 3.87
N ILE A 214 -21.01 5.58 4.08
CA ILE A 214 -22.34 6.13 3.89
C ILE A 214 -22.29 7.20 2.81
N ILE A 215 -23.19 7.11 1.83
CA ILE A 215 -23.20 7.95 0.63
C ILE A 215 -24.53 8.71 0.57
N CYS A 216 -24.45 10.02 0.34
CA CYS A 216 -25.61 10.88 0.18
C CYS A 216 -25.57 11.54 -1.20
N PHE A 217 -26.67 11.44 -1.96
CA PHE A 217 -26.80 12.05 -3.28
C PHE A 217 -27.78 13.23 -3.27
N SER A 218 -27.47 14.24 -4.06
CA SER A 218 -28.30 15.42 -4.37
C SER A 218 -28.96 16.02 -3.13
N ASP A 219 -30.28 15.89 -2.96
CA ASP A 219 -31.05 16.49 -1.86
C ASP A 219 -30.58 15.99 -0.49
N CYS A 220 -30.11 14.74 -0.39
CA CYS A 220 -29.58 14.19 0.87
C CYS A 220 -28.27 14.88 1.28
N VAL A 221 -27.53 15.47 0.33
CA VAL A 221 -26.35 16.28 0.63
C VAL A 221 -26.75 17.52 1.41
N ASP A 222 -27.81 18.22 0.98
CA ASP A 222 -28.27 19.43 1.66
C ASP A 222 -28.79 19.17 3.07
N ILE A 223 -29.42 18.02 3.27
CA ILE A 223 -29.97 17.62 4.57
C ILE A 223 -28.85 17.18 5.52
N PHE A 224 -28.01 16.22 5.12
CA PHE A 224 -27.11 15.53 6.05
C PHE A 224 -25.71 16.14 6.14
N PHE A 225 -25.23 16.82 5.10
CA PHE A 225 -23.88 17.41 5.13
C PHE A 225 -23.71 18.44 6.27
N PRO A 226 -24.67 19.33 6.57
CA PRO A 226 -24.53 20.27 7.69
C PRO A 226 -24.59 19.61 9.06
N ILE A 227 -25.27 18.45 9.18
CA ILE A 227 -25.54 17.78 10.46
C ILE A 227 -24.39 16.86 10.87
N VAL A 228 -23.70 16.24 9.90
CA VAL A 228 -22.65 15.24 10.14
C VAL A 228 -21.32 15.91 10.44
N GLU A 229 -20.80 15.69 11.65
CA GLU A 229 -19.50 16.19 12.12
C GLU A 229 -18.55 15.02 12.42
N VAL A 230 -17.29 15.14 12.00
CA VAL A 230 -16.26 14.14 12.30
C VAL A 230 -15.99 14.10 13.82
N GLY A 231 -15.84 12.89 14.37
CA GLY A 231 -15.58 12.63 15.77
C GLY A 231 -16.81 12.53 16.67
N LYS A 232 -18.01 12.89 16.17
CA LYS A 232 -19.27 12.79 16.91
C LYS A 232 -19.98 11.46 16.64
N VAL A 233 -20.81 11.02 17.59
CA VAL A 233 -21.59 9.77 17.53
C VAL A 233 -22.98 10.07 16.98
N TYR A 234 -23.44 9.24 16.04
CA TYR A 234 -24.76 9.35 15.44
C TYR A 234 -25.48 8.01 15.44
N THR A 235 -26.79 8.06 15.60
CA THR A 235 -27.70 6.96 15.29
C THR A 235 -28.23 7.17 13.88
N ILE A 236 -28.05 6.16 13.03
CA ILE A 236 -28.44 6.19 11.62
C ILE A 236 -29.39 5.03 11.39
N ALA A 237 -30.57 5.33 10.86
CA ALA A 237 -31.59 4.34 10.57
C ALA A 237 -32.20 4.59 9.20
N LYS A 238 -32.66 3.51 8.57
CA LYS A 238 -33.23 3.50 7.22
C LYS A 238 -32.20 3.92 6.15
N GLY A 239 -32.46 3.51 4.92
CA GLY A 239 -31.55 3.67 3.80
C GLY A 239 -31.21 2.33 3.14
N THR A 240 -30.59 2.41 1.96
CA THR A 240 -30.32 1.24 1.13
C THR A 240 -28.91 0.72 1.37
N VAL A 241 -28.78 -0.50 1.90
CA VAL A 241 -27.49 -1.20 2.00
C VAL A 241 -27.22 -1.91 0.67
N LYS A 242 -26.07 -1.63 0.06
CA LYS A 242 -25.64 -2.25 -1.20
C LYS A 242 -24.22 -2.79 -1.09
N MET A 243 -23.82 -3.62 -2.04
CA MET A 243 -22.43 -4.06 -2.13
C MET A 243 -21.52 -2.87 -2.45
N ALA A 244 -20.42 -2.76 -1.72
CA ALA A 244 -19.43 -1.72 -1.87
C ALA A 244 -18.78 -1.80 -3.24
N ASN A 245 -18.67 -0.66 -3.93
CA ASN A 245 -17.89 -0.62 -5.16
C ASN A 245 -16.41 -0.46 -4.82
N LYS A 246 -15.69 -1.58 -4.69
CA LYS A 246 -14.26 -1.62 -4.34
C LYS A 246 -13.34 -0.94 -5.37
N GLN A 247 -13.84 -0.56 -6.55
CA GLN A 247 -13.10 0.31 -7.49
C GLN A 247 -12.97 1.76 -6.97
N TYR A 248 -13.88 2.21 -6.10
CA TYR A 248 -13.97 3.58 -5.60
C TYR A 248 -13.96 3.68 -4.06
N SER A 249 -13.77 2.56 -3.39
CA SER A 249 -13.86 2.44 -1.93
C SER A 249 -12.67 1.65 -1.40
N THR A 250 -11.87 2.30 -0.55
CA THR A 250 -10.75 1.69 0.17
C THR A 250 -11.19 1.06 1.48
N ASN A 251 -12.47 1.19 1.85
CA ASN A 251 -13.01 0.61 3.06
C ASN A 251 -13.04 -0.94 2.93
N PRO A 252 -12.50 -1.68 3.92
CA PRO A 252 -12.48 -3.14 3.89
C PRO A 252 -13.88 -3.78 3.98
N PHE A 253 -14.87 -3.09 4.53
CA PHE A 253 -16.24 -3.61 4.66
C PHE A 253 -16.93 -3.77 3.30
N ASP A 254 -17.64 -4.88 3.11
CA ASP A 254 -18.18 -5.29 1.81
C ASP A 254 -19.47 -4.56 1.40
N TYR A 255 -20.04 -3.77 2.31
CA TYR A 255 -21.27 -3.04 2.07
C TYR A 255 -21.11 -1.53 2.24
N GLU A 256 -21.94 -0.78 1.52
CA GLU A 256 -22.08 0.68 1.61
C GLU A 256 -23.54 1.02 1.82
N ILE A 257 -23.80 2.09 2.57
CA ILE A 257 -25.15 2.59 2.83
C ILE A 257 -25.39 3.80 1.93
N ILE A 258 -26.53 3.83 1.24
CA ILE A 258 -27.03 5.03 0.58
C ILE A 258 -28.20 5.58 1.40
N LEU A 259 -28.06 6.82 1.86
CA LEU A 259 -29.16 7.53 2.51
C LEU A 259 -30.11 8.13 1.47
N ASP A 260 -31.39 8.11 1.82
CA ASP A 260 -32.48 8.74 1.08
C ASP A 260 -33.21 9.76 1.96
N LYS A 261 -34.26 10.40 1.42
CA LYS A 261 -35.05 11.41 2.14
C LYS A 261 -35.82 10.86 3.34
N SER A 262 -35.98 9.54 3.44
CA SER A 262 -36.65 8.87 4.56
C SER A 262 -35.67 8.41 5.64
N SER A 263 -34.36 8.58 5.39
CA SER A 263 -33.30 8.18 6.30
C SER A 263 -33.20 9.14 7.48
N GLU A 264 -32.93 8.58 8.65
CA GLU A 264 -32.86 9.30 9.91
C GLU A 264 -31.42 9.31 10.40
N VAL A 265 -30.88 10.51 10.64
CA VAL A 265 -29.53 10.71 11.17
C VAL A 265 -29.64 11.65 12.36
N HIS A 266 -29.51 11.09 13.56
CA HIS A 266 -29.63 11.84 14.81
C HIS A 266 -28.31 11.78 15.57
N ARG A 267 -27.89 12.93 16.12
CA ARG A 267 -26.73 13.00 16.98
C ARG A 267 -27.05 12.30 18.31
N ALA A 268 -26.16 11.42 18.75
CA ALA A 268 -26.28 10.71 20.01
C ALA A 268 -25.24 11.22 21.03
N ALA A 269 -25.45 10.88 22.30
CA ALA A 269 -24.43 11.06 23.33
C ALA A 269 -23.20 10.21 23.00
N ASP A 270 -22.01 10.74 23.34
CA ASP A 270 -20.77 9.99 23.21
C ASP A 270 -20.83 8.80 24.18
N ASP A 271 -20.65 7.60 23.65
CA ASP A 271 -20.74 6.33 24.37
C ASP A 271 -19.37 5.70 24.62
N GLY A 272 -18.29 6.45 24.37
CA GLY A 272 -16.93 5.93 24.49
C GLY A 272 -16.54 4.99 23.35
N SER A 273 -17.34 4.88 22.29
CA SER A 273 -16.98 4.13 21.08
C SER A 273 -15.61 4.57 20.54
N PRO A 274 -14.76 3.65 20.06
CA PRO A 274 -13.39 3.96 19.68
C PRO A 274 -13.31 5.13 18.70
N LYS A 275 -12.36 6.05 18.95
CA LYS A 275 -12.09 7.17 18.03
C LYS A 275 -11.57 6.70 16.68
N TYR A 276 -10.95 5.53 16.66
CA TYR A 276 -10.33 4.92 15.50
C TYR A 276 -10.67 3.44 15.47
N PHE A 277 -10.78 2.89 14.28
CA PHE A 277 -10.88 1.46 14.06
C PHE A 277 -9.79 1.07 13.06
N PHE A 278 -8.87 0.20 13.48
CA PHE A 278 -7.76 -0.27 12.67
C PHE A 278 -7.85 -1.78 12.51
N ASN A 279 -7.50 -2.27 11.32
CA ASN A 279 -7.29 -3.70 11.08
C ASN A 279 -5.80 -3.93 10.79
N PHE A 280 -4.98 -3.92 11.85
CA PHE A 280 -3.54 -3.89 11.72
C PHE A 280 -2.98 -5.17 11.09
N VAL A 281 -2.14 -4.98 10.08
CA VAL A 281 -1.25 -5.99 9.53
C VAL A 281 0.14 -5.76 10.13
N LYS A 282 0.75 -6.82 10.67
CA LYS A 282 2.13 -6.78 11.18
C LYS A 282 3.10 -6.40 10.07
N ILE A 283 4.20 -5.75 10.44
CA ILE A 283 5.21 -5.33 9.46
C ILE A 283 5.78 -6.53 8.70
N SER A 284 5.97 -7.67 9.37
CA SER A 284 6.44 -8.93 8.75
C SER A 284 5.49 -9.47 7.66
N ASP A 285 4.20 -9.15 7.76
CA ASP A 285 3.13 -9.71 6.95
C ASP A 285 2.70 -8.74 5.83
N LEU A 286 3.34 -7.59 5.73
CA LEU A 286 3.14 -6.67 4.61
C LEU A 286 3.56 -7.37 3.31
N THR A 287 2.68 -7.34 2.31
CA THR A 287 2.93 -7.91 0.98
C THR A 287 2.36 -7.01 -0.10
N LEU A 288 2.87 -7.13 -1.33
CA LEU A 288 2.35 -6.38 -2.48
C LEU A 288 0.92 -6.78 -2.87
N GLY A 289 0.43 -7.94 -2.41
CA GLY A 289 -0.97 -8.32 -2.54
C GLY A 289 -1.91 -7.40 -1.75
N ASN A 290 -1.42 -6.82 -0.66
CA ASN A 290 -2.14 -5.87 0.18
C ASN A 290 -1.88 -4.43 -0.30
N ALA A 291 -2.41 -4.05 -1.47
CA ALA A 291 -2.16 -2.73 -2.06
C ALA A 291 -2.41 -1.57 -1.08
N TYR A 292 -3.38 -1.72 -0.18
CA TYR A 292 -3.61 -0.85 0.98
C TYR A 292 -3.83 -1.69 2.23
N CYS A 293 -3.29 -1.25 3.37
CA CYS A 293 -3.50 -1.89 4.67
C CYS A 293 -3.54 -0.85 5.80
N ASP A 294 -3.91 -1.30 7.00
CA ASP A 294 -3.68 -0.56 8.23
C ASP A 294 -2.48 -1.21 8.92
N THR A 295 -1.55 -0.43 9.49
CA THR A 295 -0.38 -0.97 10.21
C THR A 295 0.02 -0.02 11.33
N ILE A 296 0.71 -0.52 12.34
CA ILE A 296 1.16 0.24 13.50
C ILE A 296 2.62 -0.10 13.77
N GLY A 297 3.40 0.88 14.22
CA GLY A 297 4.79 0.67 14.57
C GLY A 297 5.39 1.86 15.29
N VAL A 298 6.51 1.63 15.95
CA VAL A 298 7.27 2.65 16.66
C VAL A 298 8.28 3.31 15.71
N VAL A 299 8.36 4.63 15.74
CA VAL A 299 9.34 5.38 14.95
C VAL A 299 10.73 5.10 15.50
N LYS A 300 11.59 4.48 14.69
CA LYS A 300 12.98 4.26 15.04
C LYS A 300 13.87 5.39 14.55
N GLU A 301 13.72 5.73 13.28
CA GLU A 301 14.44 6.82 12.62
C GLU A 301 13.46 7.77 11.94
N VAL A 302 13.76 9.06 11.98
CA VAL A 302 13.04 10.10 11.27
C VAL A 302 14.04 10.94 10.47
N TYR A 303 13.73 11.20 9.21
CA TYR A 303 14.55 12.05 8.36
C TYR A 303 13.93 13.45 8.24
N ALA A 304 14.75 14.44 7.88
CA ALA A 304 14.28 15.80 7.63
C ALA A 304 13.31 15.82 6.43
N PRO A 305 12.25 16.64 6.49
CA PRO A 305 11.38 16.89 5.33
C PRO A 305 12.19 17.43 4.15
N SER A 306 11.79 17.05 2.94
CA SER A 306 12.41 17.47 1.68
C SER A 306 11.33 17.74 0.64
N THR A 307 11.57 18.66 -0.29
CA THR A 307 10.63 18.95 -1.38
C THR A 307 10.96 18.11 -2.60
N VAL A 308 9.94 17.50 -3.20
CA VAL A 308 10.05 16.71 -4.43
C VAL A 308 9.13 17.30 -5.49
N MET A 309 9.67 17.54 -6.68
CA MET A 309 8.87 17.98 -7.83
C MET A 309 8.19 16.77 -8.49
N VAL A 310 6.87 16.79 -8.56
CA VAL A 310 6.10 15.72 -9.20
C VAL A 310 6.15 15.90 -10.72
N ARG A 311 6.71 14.90 -11.41
CA ARG A 311 6.95 14.95 -12.87
C ARG A 311 5.68 15.15 -13.71
N SER A 312 4.55 14.61 -13.28
CA SER A 312 3.30 14.68 -14.04
C SER A 312 2.60 16.03 -13.95
N THR A 313 2.70 16.71 -12.81
CA THR A 313 1.99 17.96 -12.53
C THR A 313 2.91 19.17 -12.43
N GLN A 314 4.24 18.96 -12.46
CA GLN A 314 5.28 19.96 -12.20
C GLN A 314 5.12 20.72 -10.87
N SER A 315 4.31 20.19 -9.96
CA SER A 315 4.05 20.77 -8.65
C SER A 315 5.05 20.26 -7.62
N GLU A 316 5.43 21.12 -6.68
CA GLU A 316 6.23 20.75 -5.52
C GLU A 316 5.38 20.07 -4.45
N LEU A 317 5.86 18.96 -3.91
CA LEU A 317 5.23 18.21 -2.83
C LEU A 317 6.24 17.91 -1.73
N LEU A 318 5.85 18.19 -0.49
CA LEU A 318 6.67 17.87 0.68
C LEU A 318 6.69 16.35 0.90
N LYS A 319 7.88 15.83 1.19
CA LYS A 319 8.15 14.41 1.45
C LYS A 319 8.97 14.28 2.72
N ARG A 320 8.56 13.39 3.62
CA ARG A 320 9.34 13.01 4.81
C ARG A 320 9.39 11.50 4.91
N ASP A 321 10.59 10.96 5.11
CA ASP A 321 10.76 9.53 5.33
C ASP A 321 10.91 9.24 6.83
N ALA A 322 10.41 8.10 7.26
CA ALA A 322 10.62 7.55 8.59
C ALA A 322 10.78 6.03 8.52
N VAL A 323 11.26 5.44 9.61
CA VAL A 323 11.42 4.00 9.76
C VAL A 323 10.56 3.57 10.92
N LEU A 324 9.65 2.64 10.66
CA LEU A 324 8.84 2.02 11.69
C LEU A 324 9.37 0.65 12.03
N VAL A 325 9.23 0.28 13.30
CA VAL A 325 9.56 -1.03 13.84
C VAL A 325 8.42 -1.60 14.68
N ASP A 326 8.26 -2.92 14.62
CA ASP A 326 7.41 -3.71 15.51
C ASP A 326 8.16 -5.00 15.91
N ASP A 327 7.48 -5.91 16.62
CA ASP A 327 8.03 -7.19 17.03
C ASP A 327 8.35 -8.15 15.87
N GLY A 328 7.85 -7.86 14.66
CA GLY A 328 8.03 -8.65 13.44
C GLY A 328 9.12 -8.12 12.50
N GLY A 329 9.49 -6.84 12.57
CA GLY A 329 10.58 -6.29 11.77
C GLY A 329 10.56 -4.77 11.62
N SER A 330 11.05 -4.31 10.47
CA SER A 330 11.15 -2.88 10.17
C SER A 330 10.69 -2.55 8.76
N VAL A 331 10.04 -1.40 8.58
CA VAL A 331 9.58 -0.93 7.27
C VAL A 331 9.83 0.56 7.10
N ARG A 332 10.16 0.96 5.86
CA ARG A 332 10.29 2.37 5.49
C ARG A 332 8.91 2.97 5.21
N LEU A 333 8.59 4.05 5.90
CA LEU A 333 7.40 4.87 5.71
C LEU A 333 7.74 6.15 4.94
N THR A 334 6.97 6.47 3.91
CA THR A 334 7.01 7.79 3.24
C THR A 334 5.73 8.58 3.51
N LEU A 335 5.88 9.76 4.12
CA LEU A 335 4.83 10.74 4.36
C LEU A 335 4.84 11.81 3.27
N TRP A 336 3.68 12.19 2.77
CA TRP A 336 3.52 13.16 1.68
C TRP A 336 2.61 14.33 2.05
N GLY A 337 2.95 15.52 1.53
CA GLY A 337 2.15 16.74 1.69
C GLY A 337 1.99 17.13 3.17
N PRO A 338 0.78 17.49 3.64
CA PRO A 338 0.55 17.88 5.03
C PRO A 338 0.97 16.82 6.05
N LYS A 339 0.94 15.54 5.67
CA LYS A 339 1.36 14.43 6.54
C LYS A 339 2.88 14.43 6.79
N ALA A 340 3.66 15.04 5.90
CA ALA A 340 5.10 15.19 6.07
C ALA A 340 5.47 16.31 7.06
N GLU A 341 4.53 17.22 7.37
CA GLU A 341 4.71 18.31 8.33
C GLU A 341 4.48 17.86 9.79
N LEU A 342 3.92 16.66 9.99
CA LEU A 342 3.71 16.11 11.33
C LEU A 342 5.01 16.08 12.12
N GLU A 343 4.94 16.57 13.35
CA GLU A 343 6.03 16.48 14.33
C GLU A 343 6.10 15.05 14.84
N ILE A 344 7.04 14.29 14.29
CA ILE A 344 7.31 12.90 14.66
C ILE A 344 8.76 12.77 15.13
N GLU A 345 8.95 12.01 16.19
CA GLU A 345 10.25 11.77 16.85
C GLU A 345 10.47 10.28 17.08
N SER A 346 11.73 9.89 17.30
CA SER A 346 12.08 8.51 17.63
C SER A 346 11.41 8.10 18.96
N GLY A 347 10.85 6.90 19.00
CA GLY A 347 10.10 6.36 20.13
C GLY A 347 8.60 6.61 20.10
N MET A 348 8.08 7.47 19.21
CA MET A 348 6.63 7.66 19.07
C MET A 348 5.98 6.48 18.36
N VAL A 349 4.74 6.14 18.74
CA VAL A 349 3.94 5.12 18.06
C VAL A 349 3.11 5.78 16.96
N LEU A 350 3.19 5.27 15.73
CA LEU A 350 2.33 5.70 14.63
C LEU A 350 1.35 4.58 14.27
N ALA A 351 0.04 4.88 14.34
CA ALA A 351 -0.99 4.06 13.71
C ALA A 351 -1.35 4.65 12.34
N LEU A 352 -1.24 3.81 11.33
CA LEU A 352 -1.42 4.17 9.93
C LEU A 352 -2.67 3.49 9.38
N LYS A 353 -3.59 4.28 8.82
CA LYS A 353 -4.80 3.77 8.17
C LYS A 353 -4.73 3.94 6.66
N SER A 354 -5.13 2.91 5.92
CA SER A 354 -5.15 2.89 4.45
C SER A 354 -3.81 3.34 3.86
N ILE A 355 -2.71 2.81 4.39
CA ILE A 355 -1.36 3.05 3.89
C ILE A 355 -1.14 2.20 2.65
N LYS A 356 -0.55 2.78 1.60
CA LYS A 356 -0.25 2.05 0.39
C LYS A 356 1.01 1.22 0.60
N VAL A 357 0.96 -0.07 0.29
CA VAL A 357 2.15 -0.92 0.24
C VAL A 357 2.76 -0.83 -1.16
N SER A 358 4.07 -0.63 -1.23
CA SER A 358 4.81 -0.48 -2.48
C SER A 358 6.13 -1.23 -2.45
N GLU A 359 6.60 -1.63 -3.63
CA GLU A 359 7.92 -2.22 -3.80
C GLU A 359 8.93 -1.12 -4.11
N PHE A 360 9.80 -0.83 -3.15
CA PHE A 360 10.93 0.08 -3.33
C PHE A 360 12.10 -0.39 -2.46
N ASN A 361 13.05 -1.10 -3.08
CA ASN A 361 14.17 -1.77 -2.40
C ASN A 361 13.70 -2.74 -1.30
N GLY A 362 12.67 -3.53 -1.59
CA GLY A 362 11.91 -4.32 -0.63
C GLY A 362 10.51 -3.75 -0.42
N ILE A 363 9.83 -4.24 0.62
CA ILE A 363 8.48 -3.80 0.97
C ILE A 363 8.58 -2.46 1.72
N SER A 364 7.86 -1.48 1.23
CA SER A 364 7.79 -0.12 1.77
C SER A 364 6.34 0.32 1.86
N ILE A 365 6.07 1.33 2.70
CA ILE A 365 4.73 1.89 2.86
C ILE A 365 4.74 3.38 2.61
N SER A 366 3.68 3.89 2.00
CA SER A 366 3.56 5.29 1.60
C SER A 366 2.17 5.83 1.87
N THR A 367 2.08 7.05 2.40
CA THR A 367 0.79 7.74 2.53
C THR A 367 0.25 8.13 1.16
N THR A 368 -1.07 8.16 1.05
CA THR A 368 -1.81 8.71 -0.07
C THR A 368 -2.74 9.80 0.41
N GLY A 369 -3.53 10.41 -0.49
CA GLY A 369 -4.53 11.41 -0.10
C GLY A 369 -5.50 10.89 0.97
N GLY A 370 -5.97 9.65 0.84
CA GLY A 370 -6.93 9.04 1.76
C GLY A 370 -6.33 8.39 3.01
N SER A 371 -5.01 8.28 3.12
CA SER A 371 -4.38 7.68 4.32
C SER A 371 -4.60 8.57 5.55
N GLN A 372 -4.64 7.96 6.74
CA GLN A 372 -4.62 8.69 8.01
C GLN A 372 -3.40 8.26 8.82
N VAL A 373 -2.82 9.21 9.55
CA VAL A 373 -1.67 8.99 10.44
C VAL A 373 -2.07 9.52 11.81
N VAL A 374 -2.07 8.64 12.80
CA VAL A 374 -2.40 8.98 14.19
C VAL A 374 -1.15 8.74 15.04
N THR A 375 -0.70 9.80 15.72
CA THR A 375 0.47 9.76 16.62
C THR A 375 0.02 9.40 18.03
N ASN A 376 0.74 8.48 18.68
CA ASN A 376 0.50 7.98 20.04
C ASN A 376 -1.00 7.76 20.36
N PRO A 377 -1.70 6.93 19.57
CA PRO A 377 -3.11 6.66 19.83
C PRO A 377 -3.28 5.95 21.17
N ASP A 378 -4.31 6.34 21.92
CA ASP A 378 -4.70 5.67 23.16
C ASP A 378 -5.50 4.39 22.86
N ILE A 379 -4.79 3.35 22.44
CA ILE A 379 -5.30 2.01 22.11
C ILE A 379 -4.37 0.93 22.66
N ALA A 380 -4.90 -0.26 22.94
CA ALA A 380 -4.14 -1.34 23.57
C ALA A 380 -2.87 -1.71 22.79
N GLU A 381 -2.98 -1.82 21.47
CA GLU A 381 -1.87 -2.18 20.58
C GLU A 381 -0.71 -1.17 20.62
N ALA A 382 -1.03 0.11 20.84
CA ALA A 382 -0.01 1.15 20.97
C ALA A 382 0.74 1.06 22.31
N HIS A 383 0.00 0.81 23.41
CA HIS A 383 0.59 0.59 24.74
C HIS A 383 1.47 -0.67 24.77
N GLU A 384 1.04 -1.75 24.11
CA GLU A 384 1.82 -2.98 23.95
C GLU A 384 3.12 -2.73 23.17
N LEU A 385 3.04 -2.04 22.03
CA LEU A 385 4.20 -1.68 21.23
C LEU A 385 5.17 -0.76 21.96
N GLU A 386 4.66 0.19 22.75
CA GLU A 386 5.51 1.07 23.56
C GLU A 386 6.28 0.26 24.62
N GLY A 387 5.59 -0.64 25.34
CA GLY A 387 6.24 -1.54 26.30
C GLY A 387 7.29 -2.45 25.66
N TRP A 388 6.98 -3.03 24.50
CA TRP A 388 7.93 -3.82 23.73
C TRP A 388 9.15 -2.99 23.27
N TYR A 389 8.93 -1.78 22.79
CA TYR A 389 10.02 -0.93 22.31
C TYR A 389 10.94 -0.48 23.44
N GLN A 390 10.38 -0.11 24.60
CA GLN A 390 11.15 0.27 25.78
C GLN A 390 12.02 -0.86 26.33
N SER A 391 11.59 -2.12 26.18
CA SER A 391 12.29 -3.30 26.71
C SER A 391 13.33 -3.88 25.76
N ILE A 392 12.98 -4.11 24.48
CA ILE A 392 13.82 -4.83 23.51
C ILE A 392 13.97 -4.04 22.21
N GLY A 393 12.91 -3.40 21.72
CA GLY A 393 12.91 -2.75 20.40
C GLY A 393 13.89 -1.58 20.24
N LYS A 394 14.31 -0.94 21.35
CA LYS A 394 15.38 0.08 21.35
C LYS A 394 16.73 -0.45 20.86
N ASP A 395 17.03 -1.72 21.07
CA ASP A 395 18.30 -2.31 20.63
C ASP A 395 18.19 -3.05 19.30
N MET A 396 16.98 -3.11 18.73
CA MET A 396 16.76 -3.76 17.44
C MET A 396 17.57 -3.06 16.34
N GLN A 397 18.49 -3.80 15.74
CA GLN A 397 19.23 -3.33 14.58
C GLN A 397 18.31 -3.26 13.38
N VAL A 398 18.04 -2.04 12.91
CA VAL A 398 17.31 -1.87 11.67
C VAL A 398 18.23 -2.20 10.51
N THR A 399 17.97 -3.33 9.86
CA THR A 399 18.60 -3.62 8.57
C THR A 399 17.83 -2.84 7.51
N LEU A 400 18.01 -1.52 7.48
CA LEU A 400 17.41 -0.72 6.41
C LEU A 400 18.05 -1.14 5.10
N PRO A 401 17.25 -1.48 4.06
CA PRO A 401 17.77 -1.44 2.72
C PRO A 401 18.23 0.00 2.51
N ARG A 402 19.56 0.21 2.52
CA ARG A 402 20.17 1.45 2.04
C ARG A 402 19.55 1.71 0.68
N ARG A 403 19.17 2.96 0.42
CA ARG A 403 18.76 3.40 -0.90
C ARG A 403 19.88 3.06 -1.87
N GLU A 404 19.81 1.89 -2.51
CA GLU A 404 20.63 1.65 -3.69
C GLU A 404 20.08 2.59 -4.74
N GLU A 405 20.78 3.72 -4.88
CA GLU A 405 20.46 4.65 -5.94
C GLU A 405 20.56 3.89 -7.26
N LYS A 406 19.48 3.97 -8.06
CA LYS A 406 19.41 3.27 -9.34
C LYS A 406 20.63 3.67 -10.16
N ARG A 407 21.51 2.69 -10.38
CA ARG A 407 22.70 2.88 -11.19
C ARG A 407 22.28 3.10 -12.64
N ARG A 408 22.98 4.03 -13.29
CA ARG A 408 22.76 4.39 -14.68
C ARG A 408 24.06 4.29 -15.44
N LEU A 409 23.91 4.05 -16.72
CA LEU A 409 25.01 4.15 -17.67
C LEU A 409 25.36 5.63 -17.89
N ILE A 410 26.63 5.92 -18.18
CA ILE A 410 27.10 7.29 -18.41
C ILE A 410 26.32 7.95 -19.55
N GLN A 411 26.03 7.21 -20.62
CA GLN A 411 25.26 7.73 -21.75
C GLN A 411 23.82 8.09 -21.35
N GLU A 412 23.15 7.25 -20.56
CA GLU A 412 21.82 7.55 -20.04
C GLU A 412 21.82 8.81 -19.16
N VAL A 413 22.87 9.03 -18.37
CA VAL A 413 22.97 10.24 -17.55
C VAL A 413 23.04 11.48 -18.43
N LYS A 414 23.85 11.45 -19.49
CA LYS A 414 23.99 12.58 -20.43
C LYS A 414 22.70 12.92 -21.17
N GLU A 415 21.89 11.91 -21.47
CA GLU A 415 20.61 12.06 -22.16
C GLU A 415 19.46 12.41 -21.21
N SER A 416 19.69 12.33 -19.90
CA SER A 416 18.67 12.59 -18.87
C SER A 416 18.78 13.98 -18.26
N ASP A 417 17.62 14.58 -17.95
CA ASP A 417 17.54 15.83 -17.16
C ASP A 417 17.64 15.60 -15.64
N LEU A 418 18.25 14.49 -15.20
CA LEU A 418 18.34 14.16 -13.79
C LEU A 418 19.42 14.98 -13.09
N THR A 419 19.02 15.71 -12.04
CA THR A 419 19.95 16.45 -11.19
C THR A 419 20.90 15.54 -10.42
N TYR A 420 20.48 14.33 -10.05
CA TYR A 420 21.28 13.38 -9.28
C TYR A 420 21.23 11.99 -9.91
N SER A 421 22.40 11.40 -10.10
CA SER A 421 22.57 10.06 -10.67
C SER A 421 23.70 9.32 -9.97
N THR A 422 23.65 7.99 -9.97
CA THR A 422 24.77 7.16 -9.54
C THR A 422 25.28 6.36 -10.75
N VAL A 423 26.59 6.45 -11.02
CA VAL A 423 27.26 5.77 -12.14
C VAL A 423 28.38 4.89 -11.63
N GLN A 424 28.51 3.72 -12.21
CA GLN A 424 29.72 2.89 -12.08
C GLN A 424 30.65 3.30 -13.21
N GLY A 425 31.80 3.87 -12.85
CA GLY A 425 32.74 4.44 -13.82
C GLY A 425 34.17 4.06 -13.52
N THR A 426 34.93 3.87 -14.58
CA THR A 426 36.38 3.68 -14.54
C THR A 426 37.08 5.01 -14.71
N VAL A 427 38.05 5.33 -13.85
CA VAL A 427 38.85 6.54 -13.97
C VAL A 427 39.81 6.41 -15.15
N MET A 428 39.48 7.03 -16.27
CA MET A 428 40.24 6.94 -17.52
C MET A 428 41.36 7.98 -17.61
N PHE A 429 41.10 9.19 -17.09
CA PHE A 429 42.06 10.29 -17.12
C PHE A 429 41.81 11.25 -15.95
N LEU A 430 42.85 11.93 -15.48
CA LEU A 430 42.82 12.86 -14.36
C LEU A 430 43.65 14.08 -14.73
N LYS A 431 43.07 15.29 -14.61
CA LYS A 431 43.82 16.52 -14.85
C LYS A 431 44.77 16.77 -13.70
N GLU A 432 46.06 16.67 -13.98
CA GLU A 432 47.13 16.92 -13.01
C GLU A 432 47.38 18.43 -12.81
N ASP A 433 46.98 19.25 -13.79
CA ASP A 433 46.98 20.70 -13.67
C ASP A 433 45.81 21.20 -12.82
N GLY A 434 46.10 22.00 -11.79
CA GLY A 434 45.07 22.64 -10.98
C GLY A 434 44.30 21.70 -10.04
N LEU A 435 44.94 20.63 -9.55
CA LEU A 435 44.35 19.69 -8.58
C LEU A 435 43.78 20.39 -7.33
N TRP A 436 44.39 21.48 -6.90
CA TRP A 436 43.96 22.30 -5.78
C TRP A 436 44.05 23.80 -6.10
N TYR A 437 43.42 24.61 -5.25
CA TYR A 437 43.55 26.06 -5.27
C TYR A 437 43.80 26.60 -3.85
N THR A 438 44.44 27.77 -3.78
CA THR A 438 44.60 28.54 -2.55
C THR A 438 43.27 29.14 -2.13
N SER A 439 42.86 28.91 -0.90
CA SER A 439 41.55 29.27 -0.36
C SER A 439 41.67 30.04 0.96
N CYS A 440 40.63 30.79 1.29
CA CYS A 440 40.58 31.63 2.49
C CYS A 440 40.60 30.79 3.77
N LYS A 441 41.30 31.30 4.79
CA LYS A 441 41.34 30.74 6.16
C LYS A 441 40.20 31.21 7.07
N GLY A 442 39.43 32.22 6.66
CA GLY A 442 38.32 32.73 7.45
C GLY A 442 37.27 31.65 7.69
N GLU A 443 36.72 31.59 8.91
CA GLU A 443 35.70 30.60 9.28
C GLU A 443 34.51 30.66 8.30
N GLY A 444 34.15 29.51 7.73
CA GLY A 444 33.05 29.40 6.75
C GLY A 444 33.33 30.01 5.36
N CYS A 445 34.57 30.42 5.06
CA CYS A 445 34.93 30.98 3.75
C CYS A 445 35.80 30.03 2.91
N ASN A 446 35.26 29.57 1.78
CA ASN A 446 35.97 28.70 0.84
C ASN A 446 36.40 29.42 -0.45
N LYS A 447 36.38 30.76 -0.45
CA LYS A 447 36.68 31.56 -1.66
C LYS A 447 38.16 31.44 -1.98
N LYS A 448 38.49 31.32 -3.26
CA LYS A 448 39.87 31.40 -3.77
C LYS A 448 40.51 32.73 -3.33
N VAL A 449 41.76 32.67 -2.88
CA VAL A 449 42.55 33.85 -2.50
C VAL A 449 43.60 34.15 -3.57
N VAL A 450 43.94 35.43 -3.69
CA VAL A 450 44.97 35.92 -4.60
C VAL A 450 46.19 36.32 -3.78
N MET A 451 47.37 35.94 -4.25
CA MET A 451 48.64 36.33 -3.63
C MET A 451 48.98 37.76 -4.08
N GLU A 452 49.17 38.66 -3.13
CA GLU A 452 49.63 40.04 -3.37
C GLU A 452 51.17 40.11 -3.36
N ASP A 453 51.74 41.21 -3.86
CA ASP A 453 53.19 41.41 -4.02
C ASP A 453 53.99 41.29 -2.71
N GLY A 454 53.32 41.43 -1.56
CA GLY A 454 53.90 41.24 -0.22
C GLY A 454 53.91 39.80 0.29
N GLY A 455 53.58 38.80 -0.53
CA GLY A 455 53.52 37.38 -0.14
C GLY A 455 52.29 37.02 0.70
N CYS A 456 51.40 37.97 0.95
CA CYS A 456 50.16 37.75 1.69
C CYS A 456 49.01 37.34 0.74
N TYR A 457 48.04 36.61 1.27
CA TYR A 457 46.87 36.11 0.56
C TYR A 457 45.63 36.96 0.87
N ARG A 458 45.08 37.63 -0.14
CA ARG A 458 43.85 38.41 -0.02
C ARG A 458 42.63 37.61 -0.43
N CYS A 459 41.60 37.63 0.42
CA CYS A 459 40.28 37.12 0.11
C CYS A 459 39.32 38.27 -0.22
N GLU A 460 38.78 38.30 -1.44
CA GLU A 460 37.79 39.31 -1.84
C GLU A 460 36.45 39.19 -1.09
N ARG A 461 36.08 37.96 -0.66
CA ARG A 461 34.81 37.73 0.03
C ARG A 461 34.84 38.21 1.48
N CYS A 462 35.92 37.89 2.21
CA CYS A 462 36.09 38.35 3.58
C CYS A 462 36.65 39.78 3.64
N ASN A 463 37.19 40.26 2.51
CA ASN A 463 37.97 41.49 2.44
C ASN A 463 39.09 41.54 3.49
N MET A 464 39.74 40.39 3.71
CA MET A 464 40.82 40.20 4.67
C MET A 464 42.05 39.65 3.97
N THR A 465 43.22 40.00 4.52
CA THR A 465 44.52 39.53 4.06
C THR A 465 45.13 38.65 5.14
N TYR A 466 45.71 37.52 4.73
CA TYR A 466 46.29 36.51 5.61
C TYR A 466 47.73 36.24 5.20
N GLU A 467 48.60 35.91 6.16
CA GLU A 467 49.99 35.50 5.86
C GLU A 467 50.08 34.10 5.24
N ASP A 468 49.09 33.24 5.52
CA ASP A 468 49.01 31.88 5.00
C ASP A 468 47.60 31.58 4.48
N CYS A 469 47.47 30.57 3.63
CA CYS A 469 46.21 30.12 3.04
C CYS A 469 45.93 28.65 3.33
N ASP A 470 44.72 28.21 3.01
CA ASP A 470 44.39 26.78 2.99
C ASP A 470 44.34 26.26 1.56
N TYR A 471 44.69 24.98 1.37
CA TYR A 471 44.59 24.32 0.07
C TYR A 471 43.32 23.49 0.02
N ARG A 472 42.56 23.60 -1.07
CA ARG A 472 41.35 22.82 -1.29
C ARG A 472 41.34 22.17 -2.66
N TYR A 473 40.89 20.93 -2.75
CA TYR A 473 40.81 20.23 -4.03
C TYR A 473 39.74 20.78 -4.97
N MET A 474 40.08 20.74 -6.26
CA MET A 474 39.17 20.93 -7.40
C MET A 474 39.61 19.99 -8.53
N VAL A 475 39.54 18.69 -8.27
CA VAL A 475 40.05 17.68 -9.21
C VAL A 475 39.04 17.46 -10.33
N THR A 476 39.52 17.48 -11.57
CA THR A 476 38.69 17.15 -12.74
C THR A 476 39.19 15.85 -13.34
N MET A 477 38.31 14.85 -13.40
CA MET A 477 38.61 13.53 -13.93
C MET A 477 37.64 13.15 -15.03
N HIS A 478 38.09 12.24 -15.88
CA HIS A 478 37.34 11.68 -16.97
C HIS A 478 36.99 10.23 -16.65
N LEU A 479 35.70 9.96 -16.52
CA LEU A 479 35.16 8.64 -16.24
C LEU A 479 34.70 7.98 -17.53
N GLY A 480 34.85 6.66 -17.62
CA GLY A 480 34.36 5.86 -18.74
C GLY A 480 33.63 4.61 -18.26
N ASP A 481 32.60 4.22 -19.00
CA ASP A 481 31.96 2.91 -18.95
C ASP A 481 31.77 2.40 -20.40
N PHE A 482 31.12 1.25 -20.57
CA PHE A 482 30.91 0.70 -21.91
C PHE A 482 29.92 1.52 -22.77
N SER A 483 29.13 2.40 -22.16
CA SER A 483 28.12 3.22 -22.84
C SER A 483 28.68 4.57 -23.31
N GLY A 484 29.70 5.10 -22.62
CA GLY A 484 30.26 6.41 -22.91
C GLY A 484 31.26 6.89 -21.87
N GLN A 485 31.57 8.18 -21.95
CA GLN A 485 32.59 8.82 -21.13
C GLN A 485 32.16 10.22 -20.69
N MET A 486 32.54 10.68 -19.50
CA MET A 486 32.14 12.01 -19.00
C MET A 486 33.19 12.65 -18.10
N TRP A 487 33.23 13.99 -18.10
CA TRP A 487 34.05 14.77 -17.17
C TRP A 487 33.30 14.99 -15.86
N VAL A 488 33.93 14.68 -14.73
CA VAL A 488 33.40 14.88 -13.38
C VAL A 488 34.40 15.67 -12.54
N SER A 489 33.91 16.67 -11.82
CA SER A 489 34.72 17.43 -10.85
C SER A 489 34.47 16.94 -9.43
N LEU A 490 35.53 16.63 -8.69
CA LEU A 490 35.51 16.33 -7.26
C LEU A 490 36.01 17.53 -6.46
N PHE A 491 35.25 17.92 -5.45
CA PHE A 491 35.63 18.98 -4.51
C PHE A 491 36.24 18.41 -3.24
N ASP A 492 36.83 19.30 -2.45
CA ASP A 492 37.69 19.01 -1.29
C ASP A 492 37.39 17.74 -0.49
N GLU A 493 36.22 17.64 0.13
CA GLU A 493 35.86 16.48 0.97
C GLU A 493 35.87 15.16 0.19
N VAL A 494 35.28 15.17 -1.00
CA VAL A 494 35.15 13.98 -1.86
C VAL A 494 36.50 13.58 -2.45
N ALA A 495 37.30 14.56 -2.88
CA ALA A 495 38.65 14.33 -3.38
C ALA A 495 39.60 13.83 -2.29
N THR A 496 39.50 14.36 -1.07
CA THR A 496 40.28 13.89 0.09
C THR A 496 39.96 12.43 0.38
N SER A 497 38.67 12.05 0.38
CA SER A 497 38.27 10.66 0.52
C SER A 497 38.76 9.77 -0.64
N PHE A 498 38.85 10.31 -1.85
CA PHE A 498 39.30 9.58 -3.04
C PHE A 498 40.81 9.32 -3.03
N PHE A 499 41.62 10.34 -2.70
CA PHE A 499 43.08 10.20 -2.64
C PHE A 499 43.58 9.60 -1.33
N GLY A 500 42.83 9.75 -0.24
CA GLY A 500 43.22 9.34 1.10
C GLY A 500 44.18 10.30 1.82
N ILE A 501 44.44 11.47 1.22
CA ILE A 501 45.26 12.56 1.79
C ILE A 501 44.58 13.90 1.52
N SER A 502 44.91 14.91 2.33
CA SER A 502 44.41 16.28 2.18
C SER A 502 45.10 17.03 1.04
N ALA A 503 44.46 18.10 0.55
CA ALA A 503 45.04 18.96 -0.49
C ALA A 503 46.37 19.61 -0.05
N ARG A 504 46.52 19.90 1.25
CA ARG A 504 47.77 20.44 1.81
C ARG A 504 48.90 19.40 1.72
N GLU A 505 48.64 18.16 2.13
CA GLU A 505 49.62 17.07 2.03
C GLU A 505 49.98 16.78 0.58
N MET A 506 49.01 16.82 -0.34
CA MET A 506 49.27 16.63 -1.76
C MET A 506 50.11 17.77 -2.37
N LYS A 507 49.90 19.02 -1.93
CA LYS A 507 50.76 20.15 -2.31
C LYS A 507 52.19 19.94 -1.83
N VAL A 508 52.39 19.57 -0.58
CA VAL A 508 53.72 19.29 -0.01
C VAL A 508 54.40 18.15 -0.78
N MET A 509 53.68 17.05 -1.02
CA MET A 509 54.18 15.92 -1.80
C MET A 509 54.57 16.31 -3.23
N SER A 510 53.86 17.27 -3.85
CA SER A 510 54.20 17.77 -5.18
C SER A 510 55.53 18.52 -5.25
N GLU A 511 55.96 19.11 -4.13
CA GLU A 511 57.21 19.89 -4.03
C GLU A 511 58.37 19.02 -3.53
N GLU A 512 58.12 18.18 -2.52
CA GLU A 512 59.16 17.40 -1.84
C GLU A 512 59.40 16.02 -2.48
N ALA A 513 58.35 15.38 -3.02
CA ALA A 513 58.41 14.02 -3.55
C ALA A 513 57.59 13.84 -4.85
N PRO A 514 57.96 14.50 -5.97
CA PRO A 514 57.20 14.42 -7.23
C PRO A 514 57.01 12.99 -7.76
N GLY A 515 57.96 12.09 -7.49
CA GLY A 515 57.87 10.68 -7.87
C GLY A 515 56.76 9.92 -7.12
N GLU A 516 56.56 10.23 -5.84
CA GLU A 516 55.49 9.63 -5.03
C GLU A 516 54.11 10.15 -5.48
N LEU A 517 54.00 11.44 -5.79
CA LEU A 517 52.78 12.01 -6.35
C LEU A 517 52.39 11.32 -7.67
N GLN A 518 53.36 11.14 -8.57
CA GLN A 518 53.12 10.45 -9.83
C GLN A 518 52.72 8.98 -9.63
N ALA A 519 53.31 8.29 -8.64
CA ALA A 519 52.89 6.93 -8.28
C ALA A 519 51.45 6.89 -7.72
N LEU A 520 51.08 7.86 -6.88
CA LEU A 520 49.73 8.00 -6.33
C LEU A 520 48.69 8.25 -7.43
N ILE A 521 48.93 9.20 -8.33
CA ILE A 521 48.05 9.50 -9.47
C ILE A 521 47.90 8.26 -10.36
N ARG A 522 49.03 7.59 -10.67
CA ARG A 522 49.00 6.36 -11.47
C ARG A 522 48.18 5.24 -10.84
N ARG A 523 48.18 5.13 -9.51
CA ARG A 523 47.37 4.15 -8.77
C ARG A 523 45.86 4.42 -8.86
N MET A 524 45.46 5.66 -9.18
CA MET A 524 44.06 6.03 -9.35
C MET A 524 43.53 5.75 -10.76
N TYR A 525 44.40 5.66 -11.78
CA TYR A 525 43.98 5.27 -13.12
C TYR A 525 43.43 3.85 -13.17
N PHE A 526 42.42 3.66 -14.01
CA PHE A 526 41.71 2.41 -14.24
C PHE A 526 41.06 1.79 -13.00
N ARG A 527 40.94 2.55 -11.90
CA ARG A 527 40.09 2.16 -10.78
C ARG A 527 38.63 2.32 -11.18
N GLU A 528 37.88 1.25 -10.96
CA GLU A 528 36.44 1.27 -11.08
C GLU A 528 35.84 1.64 -9.72
N CYS A 529 34.98 2.66 -9.71
CA CYS A 529 34.33 3.14 -8.50
C CYS A 529 32.87 3.47 -8.78
N LEU A 530 32.09 3.57 -7.70
CA LEU A 530 30.72 4.06 -7.73
C LEU A 530 30.73 5.56 -7.44
N PHE A 531 30.25 6.36 -8.39
CA PHE A 531 30.20 7.81 -8.29
C PHE A 531 28.76 8.28 -8.17
N ARG A 532 28.46 9.01 -7.11
CA ARG A 532 27.23 9.79 -7.01
C ARG A 532 27.48 11.17 -7.58
N ILE A 533 26.77 11.53 -8.64
CA ILE A 533 27.02 12.75 -9.41
C ILE A 533 25.82 13.68 -9.38
N LYS A 534 26.11 14.98 -9.35
CA LYS A 534 25.17 16.08 -9.53
C LYS A 534 25.34 16.68 -10.91
N SER A 535 24.27 16.72 -11.70
CA SER A 535 24.23 17.36 -13.01
C SER A 535 23.68 18.78 -12.86
N LYS A 536 24.38 19.77 -13.43
CA LYS A 536 23.94 21.17 -13.45
C LYS A 536 24.21 21.80 -14.81
N GLN A 537 23.22 22.48 -15.38
CA GLN A 537 23.44 23.37 -16.53
C GLN A 537 24.15 24.63 -16.06
N ASP A 538 25.26 24.96 -16.70
CA ASP A 538 26.02 26.18 -16.48
C ASP A 538 26.10 26.94 -17.82
N SER A 539 25.76 28.23 -17.80
CA SER A 539 25.89 29.10 -18.98
C SER A 539 27.19 29.88 -18.85
N TYR A 540 28.16 29.59 -19.72
CA TYR A 540 29.43 30.32 -19.76
C TYR A 540 29.64 30.87 -21.16
N ASN A 541 29.81 32.19 -21.30
CA ASN A 541 29.88 32.89 -22.58
C ASN A 541 28.73 32.52 -23.54
N ASP A 542 27.48 32.55 -23.05
CA ASP A 542 26.25 32.20 -23.81
C ASP A 542 26.16 30.76 -24.35
N GLU A 543 27.12 29.88 -24.02
CA GLU A 543 27.01 28.44 -24.25
C GLU A 543 26.49 27.73 -23.00
N ILE A 544 25.39 26.98 -23.17
CA ILE A 544 24.88 26.06 -22.14
C ILE A 544 25.74 24.80 -22.16
N ARG A 545 26.45 24.54 -21.06
CA ARG A 545 27.23 23.31 -20.87
C ARG A 545 26.75 22.57 -19.62
N MET A 546 26.66 21.25 -19.74
CA MET A 546 26.40 20.39 -18.60
C MET A 546 27.68 20.19 -17.79
N ARG A 547 27.65 20.56 -16.51
CA ARG A 547 28.70 20.26 -15.53
C ARG A 547 28.24 19.12 -14.63
N TYR A 548 29.14 18.16 -14.41
CA TYR A 548 28.93 17.05 -13.49
C TYR A 548 29.88 17.16 -12.30
N SER A 549 29.32 17.11 -11.08
CA SER A 549 30.08 17.21 -9.84
C SER A 549 29.90 15.94 -9.01
N GLY A 550 30.98 15.32 -8.57
CA GLY A 550 30.92 14.16 -7.69
C GLY A 550 30.55 14.59 -6.26
N LEU A 551 29.54 13.95 -5.70
CA LEU A 551 29.07 14.13 -4.32
C LEU A 551 29.63 13.07 -3.38
N SER A 552 29.90 11.87 -3.90
CA SER A 552 30.58 10.80 -3.17
C SER A 552 31.24 9.85 -4.15
N VAL A 553 32.30 9.17 -3.68
CA VAL A 553 32.99 8.09 -4.38
C VAL A 553 33.09 6.91 -3.43
N GLU A 554 32.62 5.75 -3.86
CA GLU A 554 32.68 4.51 -3.10
C GLU A 554 33.45 3.45 -3.90
N ASN A 555 34.28 2.65 -3.21
CA ASN A 555 34.92 1.49 -3.82
C ASN A 555 33.87 0.44 -4.16
N LEU A 556 34.07 -0.27 -5.27
CA LEU A 556 33.20 -1.38 -5.66
C LEU A 556 33.45 -2.60 -4.77
N ASP A 557 32.37 -3.11 -4.17
CA ASP A 557 32.33 -4.46 -3.62
C ASP A 557 32.07 -5.46 -4.75
N ILE A 558 33.12 -6.18 -5.14
CA ILE A 558 33.12 -7.12 -6.26
C ILE A 558 32.10 -8.24 -6.05
N LEU A 559 31.92 -8.74 -4.81
CA LEU A 559 30.99 -9.82 -4.51
C LEU A 559 29.55 -9.34 -4.66
N LYS A 560 29.27 -8.15 -4.11
CA LYS A 560 27.95 -7.52 -4.24
C LYS A 560 27.63 -7.21 -5.69
N GLU A 561 28.62 -6.74 -6.44
CA GLU A 561 28.44 -6.40 -7.86
C GLU A 561 28.21 -7.63 -8.73
N SER A 562 28.95 -8.70 -8.49
CA SER A 562 28.78 -9.97 -9.22
C SER A 562 27.36 -10.52 -9.04
N LYS A 563 26.84 -10.52 -7.80
CA LYS A 563 25.45 -10.92 -7.51
C LYS A 563 24.43 -10.03 -8.24
N ARG A 564 24.66 -8.72 -8.26
CA ARG A 564 23.79 -7.77 -8.97
C ARG A 564 23.75 -8.06 -10.47
N LEU A 565 24.93 -8.25 -11.08
CA LEU A 565 25.05 -8.56 -12.51
C LEU A 565 24.41 -9.90 -12.86
N LEU A 566 24.61 -10.94 -12.05
CA LEU A 566 23.92 -12.23 -12.23
C LEU A 566 22.40 -12.06 -12.25
N GLY A 567 21.84 -11.30 -11.31
CA GLY A 567 20.40 -11.03 -11.28
C GLY A 567 19.88 -10.17 -12.44
N VAL A 568 20.74 -9.43 -13.14
CA VAL A 568 20.39 -8.75 -14.40
C VAL A 568 20.41 -9.74 -15.55
N ILE A 569 21.43 -10.60 -15.61
CA ILE A 569 21.59 -11.63 -16.66
C ILE A 569 20.44 -12.65 -16.60
N GLU A 570 20.01 -13.08 -15.40
CA GLU A 570 18.88 -14.00 -15.22
C GLU A 570 17.53 -13.44 -15.71
N LYS A 571 17.43 -12.11 -15.84
CA LYS A 571 16.22 -11.41 -16.32
C LYS A 571 16.25 -11.14 -17.83
N MET A 572 17.39 -11.36 -18.48
CA MET A 572 17.53 -11.34 -19.95
C MET A 572 17.14 -12.71 -20.50
#